data_AF-A0AAW9HS86-F1
#
_entry.id   AF-A0AAW9HS86-F1
#
_cell.length_a   1.000
_cell.length_b   1.000
_cell.length_c   1.000
_cell.angle_alpha   90.00
_cell.angle_beta   90.00
_cell.angle_gamma   90.00
#
_symmetry.space_group_name_H-M   'P 1'
#
loop_
_entity.id
_entity.type
_entity.pdbx_description
1 polymer ?
#
loop_
_entity_poly.entity_id
_entity_poly.type
_entity_poly.pdbx_seq_one_letter_code
_entity_poly.pdbx_strand_id
1 'polypeptide(L)'
;MIEQIDIGGPAMIRAAAKNYTDVTVLVDTADYDTVLDDIRLHGTTTLETRKRLAGKAFSHTAFYDSQISAFFNEENGVDFPDTITFGYEFATTLRYGENPHQNAAYYVNANPASPTTM
;
A
#
# COMPACT_ATOMS: atom_id res chain seq x y z
N MET A 1 -9.99 -16.86 6.68
CA MET A 1 -9.22 -15.61 6.59
C MET A 1 -8.04 -15.57 7.56
N ILE A 2 -8.21 -15.90 8.85
CA ILE A 2 -7.11 -15.92 9.84
C ILE A 2 -5.89 -16.74 9.39
N GLU A 3 -6.09 -17.94 8.84
CA GLU A 3 -5.00 -18.80 8.35
C GLU A 3 -4.25 -18.24 7.12
N GLN A 4 -4.83 -17.24 6.44
CA GLN A 4 -4.22 -16.59 5.26
C GLN A 4 -3.43 -15.34 5.65
N ILE A 5 -3.37 -14.98 6.93
CA ILE A 5 -2.58 -13.85 7.41
C ILE A 5 -1.10 -14.22 7.40
N ASP A 6 -0.37 -13.69 6.42
CA ASP A 6 1.09 -13.77 6.37
C ASP A 6 1.74 -12.89 7.45
N ILE A 7 2.66 -13.50 8.19
CA ILE A 7 3.50 -12.84 9.22
C ILE A 7 4.92 -12.59 8.68
N GLY A 8 5.45 -13.52 7.89
CA GLY A 8 6.82 -13.49 7.42
C GLY A 8 7.02 -12.47 6.30
N GLY A 9 6.09 -12.41 5.35
CA GLY A 9 6.10 -11.46 4.24
C GLY A 9 6.20 -10.01 4.73
N PRO A 10 5.23 -9.51 5.52
CA PRO A 10 5.28 -8.15 6.07
C PRO A 10 6.53 -7.87 6.90
N ALA A 11 7.02 -8.84 7.67
CA ALA A 11 8.26 -8.69 8.44
C ALA A 11 9.48 -8.45 7.53
N MET A 12 9.67 -9.28 6.49
CA MET A 12 10.77 -9.14 5.53
C MET A 12 10.66 -7.83 4.73
N ILE A 13 9.46 -7.49 4.26
CA ILE A 13 9.19 -6.28 3.49
C ILE A 13 9.55 -5.03 4.32
N ARG A 14 9.07 -4.95 5.58
CA ARG A 14 9.36 -3.82 6.47
C ARG A 14 10.83 -3.73 6.82
N ALA A 15 11.50 -4.86 7.04
CA ALA A 15 12.94 -4.89 7.31
C ALA A 15 13.75 -4.37 6.12
N ALA A 16 13.43 -4.81 4.90
CA ALA A 16 14.09 -4.31 3.68
C ALA A 16 13.80 -2.83 3.44
N ALA A 17 12.55 -2.39 3.59
CA ALA A 17 12.15 -0.99 3.44
C ALA A 17 12.84 -0.05 4.45
N LYS A 18 13.01 -0.48 5.71
CA LYS A 18 13.77 0.28 6.71
C LYS A 18 15.22 0.50 6.28
N ASN A 19 15.83 -0.49 5.65
CA ASN A 19 17.24 -0.50 5.25
C ASN A 19 17.43 -0.10 3.77
N TYR A 20 16.56 0.77 3.23
CA TYR A 20 16.57 1.17 1.82
C TYR A 20 17.86 1.83 1.35
N THR A 21 18.72 2.31 2.26
CA THR A 21 20.05 2.82 1.90
C THR A 21 20.89 1.75 1.21
N ASP A 22 20.69 0.48 1.59
CA ASP A 22 21.53 -0.65 1.20
C ASP A 22 20.75 -1.77 0.49
N VAL A 23 19.43 -1.84 0.69
CA VAL A 23 18.57 -2.91 0.17
C VAL A 23 17.45 -2.37 -0.71
N THR A 24 17.24 -2.99 -1.87
CA THR A 24 16.08 -2.72 -2.72
C THR A 24 14.93 -3.64 -2.34
N VAL A 25 13.78 -3.07 -1.98
CA VAL A 25 12.53 -3.81 -1.72
C VAL A 25 11.56 -3.64 -2.89
N LEU A 26 10.88 -4.71 -3.29
CA LEU A 26 9.85 -4.70 -4.33
C LEU A 26 8.61 -5.40 -3.79
N VAL A 27 7.45 -4.76 -3.91
CA VAL A 27 6.14 -5.30 -3.48
C VAL A 27 5.11 -5.33 -4.60
N ASP A 28 5.48 -4.86 -5.79
CA ASP A 28 4.61 -4.76 -6.97
C ASP A 28 5.44 -5.05 -8.22
N THR A 29 4.91 -5.90 -9.09
CA THR A 29 5.53 -6.27 -10.36
C THR A 29 5.66 -5.09 -11.33
N ALA A 30 4.81 -4.07 -11.20
CA ALA A 30 4.87 -2.88 -12.05
C ALA A 30 6.17 -2.06 -11.89
N ASP A 31 6.92 -2.26 -10.79
CA ASP A 31 8.19 -1.59 -10.55
C ASP A 31 9.41 -2.33 -11.14
N TYR A 32 9.21 -3.52 -11.73
CA TYR A 32 10.33 -4.35 -12.22
C TYR A 32 11.13 -3.66 -13.31
N ASP A 33 10.46 -3.09 -14.31
CA ASP A 33 11.12 -2.41 -15.42
C ASP A 33 11.96 -1.22 -14.93
N THR A 34 11.42 -0.41 -14.02
CA THR A 34 12.16 0.71 -13.41
C THR A 34 13.42 0.25 -12.69
N VAL A 35 13.35 -0.85 -11.92
CA VAL A 35 14.52 -1.39 -11.21
C VAL A 35 15.54 -2.00 -12.18
N LEU A 36 15.08 -2.71 -13.20
CA LEU A 36 15.95 -3.30 -14.21
C LEU A 36 16.69 -2.22 -15.01
N ASP A 37 16.02 -1.13 -15.34
CA ASP A 37 16.62 -0.01 -16.06
C ASP A 37 17.68 0.71 -15.22
N ASP A 38 17.39 0.95 -13.94
CA ASP A 38 18.37 1.45 -12.97
C ASP A 38 19.65 0.58 -12.94
N ILE A 39 19.47 -0.74 -12.82
CA ILE A 39 20.60 -1.70 -12.78
C ILE A 39 21.38 -1.70 -14.10
N ARG A 40 20.69 -1.65 -15.25
CA ARG A 40 21.35 -1.62 -16.56
C ARG A 40 22.17 -0.34 -16.77
N LEU A 41 21.67 0.80 -16.31
CA LEU A 41 22.30 2.10 -16.51
C LEU A 41 23.41 2.39 -15.50
N HIS A 42 23.23 1.98 -14.25
CA HIS A 42 24.11 2.36 -13.14
C HIS A 42 24.86 1.18 -12.49
N GLY A 43 24.58 -0.06 -12.92
CA GLY A 43 25.12 -1.29 -12.31
C GLY A 43 24.44 -1.68 -11.00
N THR A 44 23.56 -0.84 -10.47
CA THR A 44 22.79 -1.03 -9.23
C THR A 44 21.60 -0.08 -9.22
N THR A 45 20.70 -0.21 -8.24
CA THR A 45 19.63 0.77 -8.04
C THR A 45 20.15 2.09 -7.50
N THR A 46 19.47 3.19 -7.83
CA THR A 46 19.77 4.48 -7.22
C THR A 46 19.19 4.60 -5.81
N LEU A 47 19.76 5.48 -4.99
CA LEU A 47 19.22 5.78 -3.66
C LEU A 47 17.78 6.35 -3.75
N GLU A 48 17.50 7.14 -4.78
CA GLU A 48 16.18 7.71 -5.06
C GLU A 48 15.15 6.61 -5.31
N THR A 49 15.45 5.67 -6.21
CA THR A 49 14.60 4.51 -6.49
C THR A 49 14.36 3.69 -5.23
N ARG A 50 15.40 3.35 -4.46
CA ARG A 50 15.23 2.59 -3.20
C ARG A 50 14.36 3.32 -2.19
N LYS A 51 14.55 4.63 -2.02
CA LYS A 51 13.73 5.45 -1.10
C LYS A 51 12.26 5.48 -1.52
N ARG A 52 11.98 5.64 -2.83
CA ARG A 52 10.61 5.58 -3.37
C ARG A 52 9.96 4.23 -3.10
N LEU A 53 10.68 3.14 -3.40
CA LEU A 53 10.18 1.78 -3.21
C LEU A 53 9.96 1.43 -1.73
N ALA A 54 10.81 1.93 -0.84
CA ALA A 54 10.62 1.76 0.61
C ALA A 54 9.33 2.44 1.10
N GLY A 55 9.04 3.65 0.62
CA GLY A 55 7.76 4.31 0.89
C GLY A 55 6.58 3.47 0.42
N LYS A 56 6.64 2.98 -0.82
CA LYS A 56 5.61 2.08 -1.39
C LYS A 56 5.45 0.79 -0.57
N ALA A 57 6.53 0.19 -0.11
CA ALA A 57 6.52 -1.00 0.72
C ALA A 57 5.82 -0.79 2.07
N PHE A 58 6.07 0.33 2.75
CA PHE A 58 5.35 0.65 3.98
C PHE A 58 3.87 0.90 3.73
N SER A 59 3.50 1.60 2.65
CA SER A 59 2.09 1.77 2.25
C SER A 59 1.40 0.43 1.98
N HIS A 60 2.08 -0.50 1.31
CA HIS A 60 1.55 -1.84 1.03
C HIS A 60 1.26 -2.62 2.33
N THR A 61 2.20 -2.61 3.28
CA THR A 61 1.96 -3.29 4.58
C THR A 61 0.90 -2.61 5.44
N ALA A 62 0.81 -1.27 5.40
CA ALA A 62 -0.23 -0.54 6.13
C ALA A 62 -1.63 -0.84 5.57
N PHE A 63 -1.74 -0.93 4.24
CA PHE A 63 -2.97 -1.33 3.57
C PHE A 63 -3.37 -2.76 3.96
N TYR A 64 -2.42 -3.69 3.94
CA TYR A 64 -2.63 -5.07 4.38
C TYR A 64 -3.14 -5.16 5.83
N ASP A 65 -2.47 -4.49 6.77
CA ASP A 65 -2.88 -4.47 8.19
C ASP A 65 -4.25 -3.82 8.38
N SER A 66 -4.60 -2.81 7.57
CA SER A 66 -5.93 -2.16 7.63
C SER A 66 -7.07 -3.11 7.25
N GLN A 67 -6.83 -4.03 6.30
CA GLN A 67 -7.82 -5.04 5.91
C GLN A 67 -8.00 -6.10 6.99
N ILE A 68 -6.90 -6.51 7.65
CA ILE A 68 -6.96 -7.42 8.80
C ILE A 68 -7.74 -6.79 9.96
N SER A 69 -7.46 -5.53 10.27
CA SER A 69 -8.18 -4.76 11.30
C SER A 69 -9.68 -4.68 11.00
N ALA A 70 -10.04 -4.32 9.76
CA ALA A 70 -11.43 -4.24 9.33
C ALA A 70 -12.17 -5.58 9.48
N PHE A 71 -11.54 -6.68 9.07
CA PHE A 71 -12.09 -8.03 9.24
C PHE A 71 -12.37 -8.37 10.70
N PHE A 72 -11.44 -8.12 11.61
CA PHE A 72 -11.66 -8.41 13.04
C PHE A 72 -12.73 -7.51 13.67
N ASN A 73 -12.87 -6.27 13.23
CA ASN A 73 -13.97 -5.42 13.69
C ASN A 73 -15.33 -5.98 13.24
N GLU A 74 -15.43 -6.42 11.99
CA GLU A 74 -16.65 -7.05 11.44
C GLU A 74 -16.99 -8.36 12.18
N GLU A 75 -16.04 -9.28 12.32
CA GLU A 75 -16.24 -10.57 12.99
C GLU A 75 -16.68 -10.41 14.46
N ASN A 76 -16.21 -9.36 15.13
CA ASN A 76 -16.56 -9.08 16.53
C ASN A 76 -17.78 -8.17 16.69
N GLY A 77 -18.44 -7.75 15.60
CA GLY A 77 -19.60 -6.84 15.64
C GLY A 77 -19.27 -5.46 16.22
N VAL A 78 -18.07 -4.94 15.95
CA VAL A 78 -17.60 -3.65 16.43
C VAL A 78 -17.97 -2.54 15.44
N ASP A 79 -19.07 -1.83 15.71
CA ASP A 79 -19.54 -0.73 14.88
C ASP A 79 -18.65 0.53 15.00
N PHE A 80 -18.08 0.77 16.19
CA PHE A 80 -17.28 1.96 16.50
C PHE A 80 -15.98 1.56 17.19
N PRO A 81 -14.92 1.21 16.43
CA PRO A 81 -13.66 0.78 17.01
C PRO A 81 -12.89 1.95 17.64
N ASP A 82 -12.10 1.65 18.67
CA ASP A 82 -11.22 2.63 19.32
C ASP A 82 -10.17 3.22 18.37
N THR A 83 -9.82 2.48 17.31
CA THR A 83 -8.92 2.92 16.25
C THR A 83 -9.54 2.61 14.89
N ILE A 84 -9.68 3.63 14.05
CA ILE A 84 -10.19 3.50 12.68
C ILE A 84 -9.02 3.51 11.71
N THR A 85 -8.99 2.54 10.80
CA THR A 85 -8.01 2.44 9.72
C THR A 85 -8.70 2.40 8.37
N PHE A 86 -8.20 3.19 7.42
CA PHE A 86 -8.76 3.32 6.07
C PHE A 86 -7.79 2.76 5.04
N GLY A 87 -8.10 1.58 4.50
CA GLY A 87 -7.36 0.95 3.40
C GLY A 87 -8.01 1.29 2.06
N TYR A 88 -7.36 2.12 1.26
CA TYR A 88 -7.82 2.44 -0.08
C TYR A 88 -6.69 2.41 -1.09
N GLU A 89 -7.01 1.98 -2.30
CA GLU A 89 -6.11 1.99 -3.45
C GLU A 89 -6.46 3.12 -4.41
N PHE A 90 -5.44 3.71 -5.02
CA PHE A 90 -5.63 4.74 -6.03
C PHE A 90 -6.28 4.13 -7.28
N ALA A 91 -7.35 4.74 -7.77
CA ALA A 91 -7.99 4.34 -9.02
C ALA A 91 -7.68 5.31 -10.17
N THR A 92 -7.96 6.60 -9.99
CA THR A 92 -7.69 7.62 -11.01
C THR A 92 -7.66 9.02 -10.41
N THR A 93 -7.00 9.96 -11.09
CA THR A 93 -7.19 11.39 -10.80
C THR A 93 -8.54 11.88 -11.33
N LEU A 94 -9.04 12.96 -10.74
CA LEU A 94 -10.24 13.67 -11.18
C LEU A 94 -9.87 15.03 -11.74
N ARG A 95 -10.74 15.60 -12.59
CA ARG A 95 -10.48 16.88 -13.25
C ARG A 95 -10.30 18.03 -12.26
N TYR A 96 -11.06 18.02 -11.19
CA TYR A 96 -10.99 18.95 -10.05
C TYR A 96 -11.75 18.32 -8.88
N GLY A 97 -11.57 18.86 -7.68
CA GLY A 97 -12.33 18.50 -6.49
C GLY A 97 -13.73 19.06 -6.49
N GLU A 98 -14.15 19.63 -5.37
CA GLU A 98 -15.45 20.33 -5.30
C GLU A 98 -15.42 21.62 -6.13
N ASN A 99 -14.26 22.27 -6.21
CA ASN A 99 -14.04 23.51 -6.95
C ASN A 99 -12.90 23.38 -7.98
N PRO A 100 -12.93 24.12 -9.11
CA PRO A 100 -11.96 23.98 -10.20
C PRO A 100 -10.47 24.16 -9.86
N HIS A 101 -10.17 24.84 -8.75
CA HIS A 101 -8.79 25.09 -8.30
C HIS A 101 -8.26 24.00 -7.36
N GLN A 102 -9.10 23.03 -6.98
CA GLN A 102 -8.74 21.95 -6.06
C GLN A 102 -8.35 20.70 -6.86
N ASN A 103 -7.24 20.07 -6.48
CA ASN A 103 -6.88 18.75 -6.99
C ASN A 103 -7.77 17.67 -6.36
N ALA A 104 -8.05 16.61 -7.10
CA ALA A 104 -8.78 15.47 -6.57
C ALA A 104 -8.37 14.14 -7.22
N ALA A 105 -8.60 13.06 -6.49
CA ALA A 105 -8.38 11.70 -6.94
C ALA A 105 -9.47 10.79 -6.36
N TYR A 106 -9.79 9.75 -7.10
CA TYR A 106 -10.71 8.70 -6.72
C TYR A 106 -9.92 7.49 -6.23
N TYR A 107 -10.37 6.96 -5.09
CA TYR A 107 -9.78 5.83 -4.42
C TYR A 107 -10.86 4.77 -4.16
N VAL A 108 -10.48 3.50 -4.25
CA VAL A 108 -11.38 2.35 -4.05
C VAL A 108 -11.00 1.58 -2.81
N ASN A 109 -12.01 1.14 -2.06
CA ASN A 109 -11.81 0.22 -0.94
C ASN A 109 -11.75 -1.20 -1.52
N ALA A 110 -10.71 -1.97 -1.19
CA ALA A 110 -10.55 -3.33 -1.69
C ALA A 110 -11.36 -4.38 -0.92
N ASN A 111 -12.17 -3.98 0.06
CA ASN A 111 -12.98 -4.93 0.82
C ASN A 111 -14.32 -5.22 0.12
N PRO A 112 -14.58 -6.46 -0.37
CA PRO A 112 -15.84 -6.84 -1.00
C PRO A 112 -17.01 -7.02 -0.01
N ALA A 113 -16.79 -6.92 1.30
CA ALA A 113 -17.81 -7.20 2.32
C ALA A 113 -18.76 -6.02 2.64
N SER A 114 -18.47 -4.80 2.17
CA SER A 114 -19.42 -3.68 2.32
C SER A 114 -20.23 -3.53 1.03
N PRO A 115 -21.58 -3.73 1.05
CA PRO A 115 -22.40 -3.36 -0.08
C PRO A 115 -22.18 -1.87 -0.30
N THR A 116 -21.60 -1.52 -1.44
CA THR A 116 -21.59 -0.14 -1.90
C THR A 116 -23.02 0.19 -2.29
N THR A 117 -23.85 0.54 -1.30
CA THR A 117 -25.18 1.08 -1.54
C THR A 117 -24.97 2.52 -1.98
N MET A 118 -25.16 2.77 -3.28
CA MET A 118 -25.61 4.08 -3.76
C MET A 118 -27.04 4.32 -3.33
#